data_AF-A0A3A8Z6P6-F1
#
_entry.id   AF-A0A3A8Z6P6-F1
#
_cell.length_a   1.000
_cell.length_b   1.000
_cell.length_c   1.000
_cell.angle_alpha   90.00
_cell.angle_beta   90.00
_cell.angle_gamma   90.00
#
_symmetry.space_group_name_H-M   'P 1'
#
loop_
_entity.id
_entity.type
_entity.pdbx_description
1 polymer ?
#
loop_
_entity_poly.entity_id
_entity_poly.type
_entity_poly.pdbx_seq_one_letter_code
_entity_poly.pdbx_strand_id
1 'polypeptide(L)'
;MREEGIMELDIIRKELDKLGQSLDYIILLRLSLAILVGEVKEEQQLPIYQSAREEKIYNSQKSFAEQTGADSESLVNIFRELIASAIRVETNMEHYRFEVKEADIKAIKQELNTSNQILSDFISHMDSVKEILHENGITGDKFLVSLSEYYKNLFNSNES
;
A
#
# COMPACT_ATOMS: atom_id res chain seq x y z
N MET A 1 32.02 -15.44 -11.51
CA MET A 1 30.95 -16.45 -11.37
C MET A 1 30.29 -16.54 -9.98
N ARG A 2 30.96 -16.73 -8.83
CA ARG A 2 30.25 -16.69 -7.51
C ARG A 2 29.98 -15.28 -6.97
N GLU A 3 30.82 -14.30 -7.31
CA GLU A 3 30.68 -12.93 -6.82
C GLU A 3 29.64 -12.10 -7.60
N GLU A 4 29.49 -12.35 -8.91
CA GLU A 4 28.47 -11.68 -9.75
C GLU A 4 27.05 -11.99 -9.27
N GLY A 5 26.72 -13.25 -9.00
CA GLY A 5 25.38 -13.63 -8.50
C GLY A 5 25.06 -13.14 -7.08
N ILE A 6 26.07 -12.81 -6.26
CA ILE A 6 25.86 -12.17 -4.95
C ILE A 6 25.50 -10.69 -5.15
N MET A 7 26.17 -10.01 -6.09
CA MET A 7 25.90 -8.60 -6.41
C MET A 7 24.50 -8.39 -7.00
N GLU A 8 24.05 -9.27 -7.91
CA GLU A 8 22.70 -9.23 -8.50
C GLU A 8 21.60 -9.37 -7.43
N LEU A 9 21.77 -10.31 -6.49
CA LEU A 9 20.79 -10.56 -5.43
C LEU A 9 20.67 -9.37 -4.46
N ASP A 10 21.79 -8.73 -4.14
CA ASP A 10 21.80 -7.58 -3.24
C ASP A 10 21.13 -6.34 -3.86
N ILE A 11 21.20 -6.17 -5.19
CA ILE A 11 20.46 -5.13 -5.91
C ILE A 11 18.95 -5.37 -5.77
N ILE A 12 18.50 -6.60 -6.02
CA ILE A 12 17.09 -6.98 -5.89
C ILE A 12 16.60 -6.74 -4.46
N ARG A 13 17.38 -7.13 -3.46
CA ARG A 13 17.04 -6.92 -2.04
C ARG A 13 16.90 -5.46 -1.68
N LYS A 14 17.75 -4.57 -2.20
CA LYS A 14 17.61 -3.13 -1.96
C LYS A 14 16.31 -2.56 -2.52
N GLU A 15 15.87 -3.01 -3.70
CA GLU A 15 14.57 -2.60 -4.23
C GLU A 15 13.40 -3.18 -3.41
N LEU A 16 13.52 -4.42 -2.93
CA LEU A 16 12.55 -4.98 -1.99
C LEU A 16 12.48 -4.18 -0.68
N ASP A 17 13.62 -3.81 -0.10
CA ASP A 17 13.70 -3.02 1.14
C ASP A 17 13.06 -1.64 0.95
N LYS A 18 13.29 -1.00 -0.20
CA LYS A 18 12.65 0.28 -0.55
C LYS A 18 11.13 0.16 -0.67
N LEU A 19 10.63 -0.90 -1.29
CA LEU A 19 9.19 -1.18 -1.33
C LEU A 19 8.64 -1.46 0.07
N GLY A 20 9.37 -2.21 0.89
CA GLY A 20 9.04 -2.47 2.29
C GLY A 20 8.92 -1.19 3.12
N GLN A 21 9.91 -0.30 3.02
CA GLN A 21 9.87 1.00 3.69
C GLN A 21 8.69 1.86 3.19
N SER A 22 8.34 1.76 1.91
CA SER A 22 7.18 2.46 1.36
C SER A 22 5.87 1.94 1.98
N LEU A 23 5.76 0.62 2.20
CA LEU A 23 4.62 0.02 2.89
C LEU A 23 4.50 0.51 4.33
N ASP A 24 5.60 0.63 5.08
CA ASP A 24 5.59 1.14 6.46
C ASP A 24 4.92 2.52 6.55
N TYR A 25 5.32 3.45 5.67
CA TYR A 25 4.72 4.79 5.64
C TYR A 25 3.27 4.78 5.15
N ILE A 26 2.91 3.96 4.16
CA ILE A 26 1.52 3.83 3.70
C ILE A 26 0.63 3.29 4.82
N ILE A 27 1.11 2.31 5.59
CA ILE A 27 0.37 1.76 6.73
C ILE A 27 0.21 2.81 7.83
N LEU A 28 1.26 3.57 8.14
CA LEU A 28 1.21 4.68 9.10
C LEU A 28 0.15 5.72 8.70
N LEU A 29 0.18 6.17 7.45
CA LEU A 29 -0.79 7.14 6.93
C LEU A 29 -2.22 6.57 6.89
N ARG A 30 -2.38 5.29 6.59
CA ARG A 30 -3.69 4.63 6.64
C ARG A 30 -4.23 4.55 8.07
N LEU A 31 -3.37 4.29 9.06
CA LEU A 31 -3.78 4.25 10.47
C LEU A 31 -4.09 5.63 11.03
N SER A 32 -3.42 6.69 10.59
CA SER A 32 -3.79 8.05 11.01
C SER A 32 -5.20 8.43 10.56
N LEU A 33 -5.64 7.97 9.38
CA LEU A 33 -7.02 8.13 8.93
C LEU A 33 -8.02 7.32 9.77
N ALA A 34 -7.60 6.20 10.39
CA ALA A 34 -8.49 5.41 11.26
C ALA A 34 -8.87 6.19 12.53
N ILE A 35 -8.01 7.10 13.02
CA ILE A 35 -8.34 8.01 14.12
C ILE A 35 -9.53 8.89 13.71
N LEU A 36 -9.46 9.54 12.54
CA LEU A 36 -10.55 10.39 12.02
C LEU A 36 -11.84 9.58 11.78
N VAL A 37 -11.73 8.33 11.32
CA VAL A 37 -12.88 7.43 11.20
C VAL A 37 -13.53 7.18 12.56
N GLY A 38 -12.72 6.93 13.60
CA GLY A 38 -13.19 6.76 14.97
C GLY A 38 -13.92 8.00 15.49
N GLU A 39 -13.34 9.19 15.31
CA GLU A 39 -13.97 10.48 15.69
C GLU A 39 -15.36 10.63 15.04
N VAL A 40 -15.43 10.45 13.72
CA VAL A 40 -16.69 10.55 12.97
C VAL A 40 -17.72 9.53 13.46
N LYS A 41 -17.29 8.29 13.76
CA LYS A 41 -18.19 7.26 14.28
C LYS A 41 -18.70 7.57 15.68
N GLU A 42 -17.86 8.10 16.57
CA GLU A 42 -18.29 8.54 17.91
C GLU A 42 -19.29 9.69 17.81
N GLU A 43 -19.01 10.71 17.00
CA GLU A 43 -19.89 11.86 16.79
C GLU A 43 -21.26 11.46 16.23
N GLN A 44 -21.27 10.52 15.29
CA GLN A 44 -22.49 10.07 14.60
C GLN A 44 -23.13 8.83 15.24
N GLN A 45 -22.58 8.32 16.35
CA GLN A 45 -23.03 7.10 17.02
C GLN A 45 -23.10 5.88 16.07
N LEU A 46 -22.14 5.77 15.16
CA LEU A 46 -22.04 4.67 14.21
C LEU A 46 -21.30 3.47 14.84
N PRO A 47 -21.63 2.23 14.43
CA PRO A 47 -20.92 1.06 14.92
C PRO A 47 -19.47 1.03 14.41
N ILE A 48 -18.55 0.62 15.28
CA ILE A 48 -17.15 0.36 14.91
C ILE A 48 -17.08 -0.73 13.84
N TYR A 49 -17.75 -1.86 14.09
CA TYR A 49 -17.78 -2.98 13.16
C TYR A 49 -18.80 -2.77 12.05
N GLN A 50 -18.36 -2.88 10.79
CA GLN A 50 -19.20 -2.71 9.60
C GLN A 50 -18.86 -3.79 8.56
N SER A 51 -19.39 -5.00 8.74
CA SER A 51 -19.09 -6.17 7.91
C SER A 51 -19.15 -5.92 6.40
N ALA A 52 -20.18 -5.22 5.92
CA ALA A 52 -20.34 -4.90 4.50
C ALA A 52 -19.16 -4.08 3.93
N ARG A 53 -18.56 -3.21 4.75
CA ARG A 53 -17.37 -2.43 4.35
C ARG A 53 -16.14 -3.32 4.23
N GLU A 54 -15.96 -4.24 5.18
CA GLU A 54 -14.84 -5.18 5.21
C GLU A 54 -14.92 -6.18 4.06
N GLU A 55 -16.09 -6.76 3.82
CA GLU A 55 -16.32 -7.66 2.68
C GLU A 55 -15.99 -7.00 1.35
N LYS A 56 -16.39 -5.72 1.17
CA LYS A 56 -16.03 -4.95 -0.03
C LYS A 56 -14.51 -4.85 -0.19
N ILE A 57 -13.76 -4.62 0.90
CA ILE A 57 -12.29 -4.55 0.87
C ILE A 57 -11.71 -5.90 0.46
N TYR A 58 -12.15 -7.00 1.10
CA TYR A 58 -11.65 -8.33 0.80
C TYR A 58 -11.93 -8.74 -0.64
N ASN A 59 -13.12 -8.42 -1.17
CA ASN A 59 -13.46 -8.68 -2.55
C ASN A 59 -12.61 -7.86 -3.53
N SER A 60 -12.31 -6.59 -3.21
CA SER A 60 -11.35 -5.81 -3.99
C SER A 60 -9.95 -6.43 -3.99
N GLN A 61 -9.47 -6.97 -2.86
CA GLN A 61 -8.16 -7.65 -2.81
C GLN A 61 -8.14 -8.94 -3.63
N LYS A 62 -9.22 -9.72 -3.58
CA LYS A 62 -9.36 -10.93 -4.42
C LYS A 62 -9.35 -10.59 -5.91
N SER A 63 -10.12 -9.58 -6.31
CA SER A 63 -10.15 -9.14 -7.71
C SER A 63 -8.79 -8.60 -8.17
N PHE A 64 -8.09 -7.86 -7.31
CA PHE A 64 -6.73 -7.40 -7.60
C PHE A 64 -5.74 -8.56 -7.76
N ALA A 65 -5.80 -9.57 -6.87
CA ALA A 65 -4.99 -10.78 -6.97
C ALA A 65 -5.21 -11.53 -8.28
N GLU A 66 -6.47 -11.79 -8.64
CA GLU A 66 -6.85 -12.45 -9.90
C GLU A 66 -6.29 -11.72 -11.13
N GLN A 67 -6.32 -10.38 -11.11
CA GLN A 67 -5.85 -9.55 -12.22
C GLN A 67 -4.32 -9.53 -12.35
N THR A 68 -3.60 -9.59 -11.22
CA THR A 68 -2.17 -9.29 -11.17
C THR A 68 -1.27 -10.51 -10.93
N GLY A 69 -1.84 -11.65 -10.55
CA GLY A 69 -1.08 -12.85 -10.16
C GLY A 69 -0.51 -12.79 -8.75
N ALA A 70 -0.84 -11.76 -7.96
CA ALA A 70 -0.51 -11.72 -6.55
C ALA A 70 -1.27 -12.80 -5.78
N ASP A 71 -0.69 -13.30 -4.69
CA ASP A 71 -1.37 -14.30 -3.85
C ASP A 71 -2.59 -13.70 -3.14
N SER A 72 -3.77 -14.23 -3.47
CA SER A 72 -5.05 -13.71 -2.98
C SER A 72 -5.18 -13.84 -1.46
N GLU A 73 -4.73 -14.97 -0.90
CA GLU A 73 -4.80 -15.21 0.54
C GLU A 73 -3.93 -14.22 1.31
N SER A 74 -2.70 -14.01 0.87
CA SER A 74 -1.77 -13.04 1.45
C SER A 74 -2.34 -11.62 1.44
N LEU A 75 -2.89 -11.15 0.31
CA LEU A 75 -3.49 -9.81 0.25
C LEU A 75 -4.68 -9.66 1.19
N VAL A 76 -5.57 -10.66 1.23
CA VAL A 76 -6.72 -10.66 2.15
C VAL A 76 -6.25 -10.66 3.61
N ASN A 77 -5.24 -11.45 3.95
CA ASN A 77 -4.70 -11.52 5.30
C ASN A 77 -4.06 -10.19 5.74
N ILE A 78 -3.28 -9.54 4.87
CA ILE A 78 -2.72 -8.22 5.12
C ILE A 78 -3.85 -7.22 5.41
N PHE A 79 -4.87 -7.16 4.56
CA PHE A 79 -5.98 -6.22 4.77
C PHE A 79 -6.81 -6.53 6.01
N ARG A 80 -6.94 -7.81 6.39
CA ARG A 80 -7.57 -8.21 7.65
C ARG A 80 -6.82 -7.62 8.84
N GLU A 81 -5.49 -7.70 8.86
CA GLU A 81 -4.67 -7.09 9.92
C GLU A 81 -4.73 -5.56 9.93
N LEU A 82 -4.79 -4.93 8.76
CA LEU A 82 -4.96 -3.48 8.64
C LEU A 82 -6.34 -3.01 9.12
N ILE A 83 -7.39 -3.81 8.93
CA ILE A 83 -8.73 -3.55 9.46
C ILE A 83 -8.75 -3.78 10.97
N ALA A 84 -8.19 -4.90 11.46
CA ALA A 84 -8.09 -5.17 12.89
C ALA A 84 -7.31 -4.07 13.64
N SER A 85 -6.25 -3.54 13.03
CA SER A 85 -5.49 -2.41 13.56
C SER A 85 -6.34 -1.13 13.63
N ALA A 86 -7.13 -0.83 12.59
CA ALA A 86 -8.05 0.30 12.61
C ALA A 86 -9.11 0.16 13.72
N ILE A 87 -9.71 -1.03 13.87
CA ILE A 87 -10.68 -1.30 14.95
C ILE A 87 -10.07 -1.07 16.33
N ARG A 88 -8.79 -1.47 16.55
CA ARG A 88 -8.09 -1.19 17.81
C ARG A 88 -7.91 0.30 18.07
N VAL A 89 -7.62 1.09 17.04
CA VAL A 89 -7.55 2.55 17.12
C VAL A 89 -8.93 3.11 17.50
N GLU A 90 -9.97 2.74 16.75
CA GLU A 90 -11.35 3.22 16.93
C GLU A 90 -11.96 2.81 18.29
N THR A 91 -11.52 1.69 18.88
CA THR A 91 -11.99 1.25 20.20
C THR A 91 -11.28 1.99 21.35
N ASN A 92 -10.14 2.63 21.07
CA ASN A 92 -9.29 3.27 22.07
C ASN A 92 -9.11 4.77 21.78
N MET A 93 -10.17 5.45 21.33
CA MET A 93 -10.10 6.85 20.92
C MET A 93 -9.57 7.80 21.99
N GLU A 94 -9.86 7.55 23.26
CA GLU A 94 -9.31 8.32 24.38
C GLU A 94 -7.78 8.35 24.40
N HIS A 95 -7.12 7.28 23.92
CA HIS A 95 -5.66 7.25 23.81
C HIS A 95 -5.12 8.20 22.74
N TYR A 96 -5.92 8.63 21.77
CA TYR A 96 -5.46 9.46 20.65
C TYR A 96 -5.87 10.94 20.78
N ARG A 97 -6.57 11.31 21.86
CA ARG A 97 -7.02 12.68 22.14
C ARG A 97 -5.91 13.52 22.76
N PHE A 98 -4.94 13.91 21.93
CA PHE A 98 -3.88 14.83 22.34
C PHE A 98 -4.02 16.19 21.65
N GLU A 99 -3.62 17.25 22.35
CA GLU A 99 -3.46 18.55 21.74
C GLU A 99 -2.24 18.55 20.82
N VAL A 100 -2.46 18.78 19.53
CA VAL A 100 -1.39 18.96 18.55
C VAL A 100 -1.29 20.43 18.18
N LYS A 101 -0.10 21.01 18.28
CA LYS A 101 0.10 22.43 17.98
C LYS A 101 -0.04 22.67 16.48
N GLU A 102 -0.78 23.71 16.12
CA GLU A 102 -0.95 24.13 14.73
C GLU A 102 0.41 24.37 14.03
N ALA A 103 1.39 24.90 14.75
CA ALA A 103 2.74 25.12 14.23
C ALA A 103 3.43 23.81 13.81
N ASP A 104 3.22 22.71 14.55
CA ASP A 104 3.82 21.40 14.25
C ASP A 104 3.17 20.81 12.99
N ILE A 105 1.84 20.93 12.85
CA ILE A 105 1.12 20.53 11.63
C ILE A 105 1.60 21.36 10.42
N LYS A 106 1.75 22.67 10.60
CA LYS A 106 2.22 23.56 9.53
C LYS A 106 3.65 23.21 9.09
N ALA A 107 4.51 22.79 10.01
CA ALA A 107 5.88 22.41 9.71
C ALA A 107 5.97 21.17 8.79
N ILE A 108 5.06 20.21 8.93
CA ILE A 108 5.06 18.98 8.11
C ILE A 108 4.14 19.05 6.88
N LYS A 109 3.27 20.08 6.79
CA LYS A 109 2.21 20.19 5.78
C LYS A 109 2.74 20.09 4.34
N GLN A 110 3.85 20.76 4.04
CA GLN A 110 4.40 20.75 2.69
C GLN A 110 4.85 19.35 2.27
N GLU A 111 5.58 18.63 3.14
CA GLU A 111 6.06 17.27 2.86
C GLU A 111 4.92 16.27 2.73
N LEU A 112 3.89 16.37 3.57
CA LEU A 112 2.70 15.52 3.47
C LEU A 112 1.90 15.80 2.19
N ASN A 113 1.76 17.06 1.79
CA ASN A 113 1.10 17.42 0.53
C ASN A 113 1.84 16.86 -0.68
N THR A 114 3.17 17.01 -0.70
CA THR A 114 4.03 16.45 -1.75
C THR A 114 3.92 14.93 -1.78
N SER A 115 4.00 14.28 -0.62
CA SER A 115 3.87 12.82 -0.51
C SER A 115 2.50 12.32 -1.01
N ASN A 116 1.43 13.04 -0.68
CA ASN A 116 0.08 12.69 -1.15
C ASN A 116 -0.08 12.87 -2.67
N GLN A 117 0.53 13.92 -3.25
CA GLN A 117 0.55 14.10 -4.70
C GLN A 117 1.34 12.97 -5.38
N ILE A 118 2.55 12.67 -4.91
CA ILE A 118 3.38 11.59 -5.44
C ILE A 118 2.65 10.24 -5.34
N LEU A 119 1.97 9.97 -4.22
CA LEU A 119 1.18 8.75 -4.06
C LEU A 119 0.03 8.68 -5.08
N SER A 120 -0.64 9.80 -5.33
CA SER A 120 -1.72 9.89 -6.33
C SER A 120 -1.19 9.62 -7.75
N ASP A 121 -0.06 10.23 -8.08
CA ASP A 121 0.60 10.04 -9.38
C ASP A 121 1.08 8.59 -9.55
N PHE A 122 1.67 8.00 -8.49
CA PHE A 122 2.08 6.59 -8.48
C PHE A 122 0.89 5.66 -8.74
N ILE A 123 -0.24 5.84 -8.05
CA ILE A 123 -1.45 5.03 -8.25
C ILE A 123 -1.94 5.16 -9.69
N SER A 124 -2.01 6.38 -10.24
CA SER A 124 -2.42 6.65 -11.62
C SER A 124 -1.53 5.93 -12.65
N HIS A 125 -0.20 5.96 -12.44
CA HIS A 125 0.74 5.25 -13.29
C HIS A 125 0.60 3.73 -13.18
N MET A 126 0.40 3.20 -11.97
CA MET A 126 0.18 1.76 -11.78
C MET A 126 -1.15 1.28 -12.39
N ASP A 127 -2.20 2.10 -12.33
CA ASP A 127 -3.46 1.83 -13.02
C ASP A 127 -3.26 1.83 -14.55
N SER A 128 -2.48 2.78 -15.07
CA SER A 128 -2.12 2.81 -16.51
C SER A 128 -1.35 1.55 -16.93
N VAL A 129 -0.37 1.10 -16.13
CA VAL A 129 0.36 -0.16 -16.38
C VAL A 129 -0.62 -1.33 -16.41
N LYS A 130 -1.55 -1.36 -15.45
CA LYS A 130 -2.54 -2.43 -15.36
C LYS A 130 -3.45 -2.47 -16.58
N GLU A 131 -3.94 -1.31 -17.01
CA GLU A 131 -4.77 -1.17 -18.22
C GLU A 131 -4.03 -1.63 -19.48
N ILE A 132 -2.79 -1.16 -19.69
CA ILE A 132 -1.97 -1.55 -20.85
C ILE A 132 -1.75 -3.07 -20.89
N LEU A 133 -1.43 -3.71 -19.77
CA LEU A 133 -1.23 -5.15 -19.72
C LEU A 133 -2.55 -5.91 -19.98
N HIS A 134 -3.65 -5.47 -19.37
CA HIS A 134 -4.97 -6.08 -19.59
C HIS A 134 -5.46 -5.98 -21.04
N GLU A 135 -5.28 -4.82 -21.70
CA GLU A 135 -5.63 -4.63 -23.11
C GLU A 135 -4.87 -5.60 -24.04
N ASN A 136 -3.67 -6.00 -23.64
CA ASN A 136 -2.85 -6.99 -24.34
C ASN A 136 -3.14 -8.45 -23.90
N GLY A 137 -4.18 -8.68 -23.10
CA GLY A 137 -4.55 -10.01 -22.60
C GLY A 137 -3.57 -10.59 -21.57
N ILE A 138 -2.76 -9.74 -20.93
CA ILE A 138 -1.80 -10.11 -19.89
C ILE A 138 -2.47 -9.91 -18.53
N THR A 139 -2.76 -11.01 -17.82
CA THR A 139 -3.40 -11.02 -16.50
C THR A 139 -2.90 -12.20 -15.66
N GLY A 140 -3.24 -12.25 -14.38
CA GLY A 140 -2.80 -13.29 -13.45
C GLY A 140 -1.27 -13.38 -13.41
N ASP A 141 -0.73 -14.59 -13.35
CA ASP A 141 0.72 -14.82 -13.27
C ASP A 141 1.52 -14.16 -14.41
N LYS A 142 0.93 -14.01 -15.61
CA LYS A 142 1.59 -13.33 -16.72
C LYS A 142 1.84 -11.86 -16.43
N PHE A 143 0.95 -11.23 -15.66
CA PHE A 143 1.13 -9.85 -15.23
C PHE A 143 2.34 -9.74 -14.30
N LEU A 144 2.38 -10.57 -13.26
CA LEU A 144 3.49 -10.61 -12.30
C LEU A 144 4.83 -10.90 -12.98
N VAL A 145 4.87 -11.87 -13.89
CA VAL A 145 6.06 -12.18 -14.71
C VAL A 145 6.47 -10.99 -15.58
N SER A 146 5.52 -10.25 -16.15
CA SER A 146 5.84 -9.08 -16.97
C SER A 146 6.55 -7.99 -16.16
N LEU A 147 6.13 -7.77 -14.90
CA LEU A 147 6.83 -6.87 -13.99
C LEU A 147 8.20 -7.40 -13.58
N SER A 148 8.34 -8.71 -13.38
CA SER A 148 9.65 -9.32 -13.10
C SER A 148 10.64 -9.11 -14.26
N GLU A 149 10.19 -9.26 -15.51
CA GLU A 149 11.04 -9.01 -16.68
C GLU A 149 11.38 -7.52 -16.83
N TYR A 150 10.50 -6.59 -16.42
CA TYR A 150 10.86 -5.17 -16.30
C TYR A 150 12.04 -4.96 -15.35
N TYR A 151 11.98 -5.48 -14.12
CA TYR A 151 13.06 -5.35 -13.14
C TYR A 151 14.37 -5.97 -13.64
N LYS A 152 14.29 -7.15 -14.25
CA LYS A 152 15.45 -7.81 -14.87
C LYS A 152 16.11 -6.92 -15.94
N ASN A 153 15.32 -6.33 -16.84
CA ASN A 153 15.82 -5.43 -17.88
C ASN A 153 16.39 -4.13 -17.28
N LEU A 154 15.75 -3.58 -16.25
CA LEU A 154 16.21 -2.39 -15.54
C LEU A 154 17.60 -2.61 -14.93
N PHE A 155 17.82 -3.75 -14.27
CA PHE A 155 19.11 -4.06 -13.65
C PHE A 155 20.20 -4.34 -14.70
N ASN A 156 19.88 -5.06 -15.77
CA ASN A 156 20.83 -5.31 -16.86
C ASN A 156 21.23 -4.03 -17.60
N SER A 157 20.34 -3.05 -17.70
CA SER A 157 20.61 -1.77 -18.41
C SER A 157 21.51 -0.83 -17.60
N ASN A 158 21.62 -1.02 -16.28
CA ASN A 158 22.48 -0.22 -15.40
C ASN A 158 23.93 -0.73 -15.34
N GLU A 159 24.22 -1.87 -15.99
CA GLU A 159 25.57 -2.44 -16.12
C GLU A 159 26.27 -2.09 -17.45
N SER A 160 25.64 -1.31 -18.33
CA SER A 160 26.18 -0.83 -19.62
C SER A 160 26.57 0.64 -19.58
#